data_AF-A0AAV1QRJ8-F1
#
_entry.id   AF-A0AAV1QRJ8-F1
#
_cell.length_a   1.000
_cell.length_b   1.000
_cell.length_c   1.000
_cell.angle_alpha   90.00
_cell.angle_beta   90.00
_cell.angle_gamma   90.00
#
_symmetry.space_group_name_H-M   'P 1'
#
loop_
_entity.id
_entity.type
_entity.pdbx_description
1 polymer ?
#
loop_
_entity_poly.entity_id
_entity_poly.type
_entity_poly.pdbx_seq_one_letter_code
_entity_poly.pdbx_strand_id
1 'polypeptide(L)'
;MVTDEDGVKRWKRVEVRLKDHVHVPVFASGMSTQFYDECLDNYLSKMAMEQLPQSQPLWECHVIKYPTSHAASNIIFKFHHSLGDGFSLMGALLSCLKRADNPSLPLTFPSVQLHTNKNGRNFSMFRNVLRIFSLVSNTVSDFCSSVVKSSLVEDDKTPIRSGHSGVEFLPVSIATMTFSIDRIQQIKAKLGVTLNDVITGAIFLGTRMYMETTSQGSGNACSTSLVLLNTRMYGGYKSVQEMLKPDAELPWGNHFAFLNIPIPKLRDAEEEKDPLQFVFNARKIIQRKRSTFGVYLTAKYLQLVEKFRGSKA
;
A
#
# COMPACT_ATOMS: atom_id res chain seq x y z
N MET A 1 20.09 -11.60 -7.10
CA MET A 1 19.26 -12.41 -8.01
C MET A 1 20.12 -12.72 -9.22
N VAL A 2 20.15 -13.97 -9.68
CA VAL A 2 20.98 -14.37 -10.83
C VAL A 2 20.10 -14.85 -11.95
N THR A 3 20.48 -14.57 -13.19
CA THR A 3 19.77 -15.06 -14.38
C THR A 3 20.45 -16.36 -14.81
N ASP A 4 19.67 -17.42 -15.03
CA ASP A 4 20.19 -18.65 -15.63
C ASP A 4 20.34 -18.53 -17.16
N GLU A 5 20.84 -19.58 -17.80
CA GLU A 5 21.08 -19.63 -19.26
C GLU A 5 19.79 -19.45 -20.07
N ASP A 6 18.64 -19.82 -19.51
CA ASP A 6 17.31 -19.69 -20.10
C ASP A 6 16.69 -18.29 -19.88
N GLY A 7 17.43 -17.36 -19.25
CA GLY A 7 16.93 -16.01 -18.96
C GLY A 7 16.03 -15.93 -17.72
N VAL A 8 15.87 -17.01 -16.96
CA VAL A 8 15.02 -17.07 -15.77
C VAL A 8 15.80 -16.57 -14.54
N LYS A 9 15.19 -15.64 -13.82
CA LYS A 9 15.77 -15.08 -12.59
C LYS A 9 15.56 -16.04 -11.42
N ARG A 10 16.64 -16.40 -10.73
CA ARG A 10 16.65 -17.28 -9.55
C ARG A 10 17.33 -16.63 -8.35
N TRP A 11 16.91 -17.06 -7.16
CA TRP A 11 17.58 -16.70 -5.91
C TRP A 11 18.83 -17.56 -5.71
N LYS A 12 19.96 -16.90 -5.50
CA LYS A 12 21.23 -17.55 -5.16
C LYS A 12 21.62 -17.12 -3.75
N ARG A 13 22.04 -18.08 -2.94
CA ARG A 13 22.63 -17.78 -1.63
C ARG A 13 23.96 -17.05 -1.84
N VAL A 14 24.14 -15.93 -1.17
CA VAL A 14 25.34 -15.09 -1.26
C VAL A 14 25.81 -14.73 0.14
N GLU A 15 27.10 -14.46 0.26
CA GLU A 15 27.67 -13.83 1.44
C GLU A 15 27.39 -12.33 1.40
N VAL A 16 26.99 -11.76 2.53
CA VAL A 16 26.59 -10.35 2.64
C VAL A 16 27.68 -9.58 3.34
N ARG A 17 28.19 -8.52 2.70
CA ARG A 17 29.13 -7.58 3.31
C ARG A 17 28.37 -6.34 3.78
N LEU A 18 28.15 -6.20 5.09
CA LEU A 18 27.30 -5.13 5.65
C LEU A 18 27.70 -3.71 5.22
N LYS A 19 28.99 -3.45 5.03
CA LYS A 19 29.51 -2.15 4.58
C LYS A 19 28.98 -1.71 3.19
N ASP A 20 28.55 -2.67 2.37
CA ASP A 20 28.01 -2.40 1.03
C ASP A 20 26.49 -2.09 1.07
N HIS A 21 25.84 -2.32 2.21
CA HIS A 21 24.39 -2.20 2.38
C HIS A 21 23.96 -1.18 3.43
N VAL A 22 24.83 -0.87 4.41
CA VAL A 22 24.52 0.05 5.51
C VAL A 22 25.22 1.38 5.27
N HIS A 23 24.42 2.42 5.05
CA HIS A 23 24.90 3.76 4.74
C HIS A 23 24.55 4.72 5.88
N VAL A 24 25.50 5.57 6.24
CA VAL A 24 25.31 6.60 7.27
C VAL A 24 25.67 7.95 6.64
N PRO A 25 24.71 8.67 6.04
CA PRO A 25 25.00 9.95 5.43
C PRO A 25 25.47 10.97 6.47
N VAL A 26 26.34 11.88 6.02
CA VAL A 26 26.90 12.96 6.85
C VAL A 26 26.34 14.29 6.35
N PHE A 27 25.71 15.04 7.26
CA PHE A 27 25.16 16.36 7.01
C PHE A 27 25.88 17.39 7.88
N ALA A 28 25.69 18.68 7.58
CA ALA A 28 26.21 19.75 8.41
C ALA A 28 25.68 19.63 9.85
N SER A 29 26.56 19.74 10.83
CA SER A 29 26.23 19.60 12.26
C SER A 29 25.79 20.93 12.87
N GLY A 30 24.97 20.87 13.93
CA GLY A 30 24.53 22.07 14.67
C GLY A 30 23.45 22.89 13.97
N MET A 31 22.78 22.31 12.97
CA MET A 31 21.70 22.97 12.22
C MET A 31 20.35 22.81 12.94
N SER A 32 19.35 23.57 12.48
CA SER A 32 17.98 23.45 12.99
C SER A 32 17.32 22.13 12.58
N THR A 33 16.28 21.72 13.30
CA THR A 33 15.49 20.52 12.95
C THR A 33 14.82 20.65 11.58
N GLN A 34 14.38 21.85 11.20
CA GLN A 34 13.79 22.11 9.87
C GLN A 34 14.79 21.87 8.74
N PHE A 35 16.05 22.28 8.92
CA PHE A 35 17.11 21.97 7.96
C PHE A 35 17.29 20.45 7.81
N TYR A 36 17.19 19.69 8.91
CA TYR A 36 17.30 18.22 8.84
C TYR A 36 16.06 17.55 8.25
N ASP A 37 14.86 18.14 8.39
CA ASP A 37 13.66 17.71 7.68
C ASP A 37 13.86 17.82 6.16
N GLU A 38 14.36 18.97 5.69
CA GLU A 38 14.69 19.17 4.27
C GLU A 38 15.80 18.23 3.79
N CYS A 39 16.83 17.99 4.61
CA CYS A 39 17.86 17.00 4.28
C CYS A 39 17.28 15.60 4.12
N LEU A 40 16.36 15.19 5.00
CA LEU A 40 15.70 13.89 4.93
C LEU A 40 14.86 13.76 3.66
N ASP A 41 14.00 14.75 3.38
CA ASP A 41 13.11 14.74 2.21
C ASP A 41 13.93 14.75 0.90
N ASN A 42 14.99 15.55 0.81
CA ASN A 42 15.91 15.54 -0.33
C ASN A 42 16.65 14.20 -0.47
N TYR A 43 17.06 13.60 0.64
CA TYR A 43 17.73 12.29 0.64
C TYR A 43 16.80 11.19 0.15
N LEU A 44 15.55 11.15 0.63
CA LEU A 44 14.52 10.23 0.16
C LEU A 44 14.22 10.42 -1.34
N SER A 45 14.07 11.67 -1.77
CA SER A 45 13.82 12.05 -3.17
C SER A 45 14.91 11.52 -4.10
N LYS A 46 16.18 11.75 -3.74
CA LYS A 46 17.32 11.23 -4.48
C LYS A 46 17.33 9.70 -4.50
N MET A 47 17.12 9.08 -3.34
CA MET A 47 17.15 7.63 -3.18
C MET A 47 16.06 6.92 -4.00
N ALA A 48 14.88 7.55 -4.17
CA ALA A 48 13.78 7.01 -4.96
C ALA A 48 14.14 6.82 -6.44
N MET A 49 15.08 7.63 -6.95
CA MET A 49 15.56 7.57 -8.34
C MET A 49 16.74 6.62 -8.54
N GLU A 50 17.44 6.26 -7.47
CA GLU A 50 18.62 5.39 -7.55
C GLU A 50 18.20 3.91 -7.64
N GLN A 51 18.76 3.17 -8.58
CA GLN A 51 18.55 1.72 -8.65
C GLN A 51 19.45 0.98 -7.67
N LEU A 52 18.94 -0.12 -7.12
CA LEU A 52 19.75 -1.02 -6.30
C LEU A 52 20.82 -1.71 -7.17
N PRO A 53 22.08 -1.79 -6.73
CA PRO A 53 23.13 -2.44 -7.51
C PRO A 53 22.81 -3.92 -7.74
N GLN A 54 22.90 -4.38 -8.98
CA GLN A 54 22.56 -5.76 -9.35
C GLN A 54 23.61 -6.79 -8.92
N SER A 55 24.82 -6.32 -8.59
CA SER A 55 25.94 -7.14 -8.11
C SER A 55 25.84 -7.54 -6.64
N GLN A 56 24.85 -7.02 -5.91
CA GLN A 56 24.68 -7.25 -4.47
C GLN A 56 23.25 -7.69 -4.13
N PRO A 57 23.00 -8.22 -2.91
CA PRO A 57 21.65 -8.39 -2.40
C PRO A 57 20.82 -7.11 -2.56
N LEU A 58 19.59 -7.25 -3.04
CA LEU A 58 18.77 -6.12 -3.46
C LEU A 58 18.07 -5.41 -2.29
N TRP A 59 18.86 -4.98 -1.30
CA TRP A 59 18.40 -4.22 -0.16
C TRP A 59 19.49 -3.30 0.37
N GLU A 60 19.09 -2.20 1.01
CA GLU A 60 19.98 -1.26 1.69
C GLU A 60 19.30 -0.74 2.98
N CYS A 61 20.12 -0.30 3.93
CA CYS A 61 19.71 0.36 5.16
C CYS A 61 20.46 1.68 5.28
N HIS A 62 19.74 2.76 5.54
CA HIS A 62 20.31 4.09 5.66
C HIS A 62 19.97 4.66 7.04
N VAL A 63 21.00 5.05 7.80
CA VAL A 63 20.84 5.54 9.18
C VAL A 63 21.14 7.03 9.22
N ILE A 64 20.09 7.84 9.36
CA ILE A 64 20.18 9.29 9.47
C ILE A 64 20.18 9.64 10.96
N LYS A 65 21.37 9.95 11.48
CA LYS A 65 21.64 10.22 12.91
C LYS A 65 21.30 11.64 13.38
N TYR A 66 20.68 12.46 12.53
CA TYR A 66 20.36 13.85 12.83
C TYR A 66 18.88 13.98 13.21
N PRO A 67 18.56 14.78 14.24
CA PRO A 67 17.19 14.94 14.71
C PRO A 67 16.36 15.75 13.72
N THR A 68 15.20 15.22 13.36
CA THR A 68 14.15 15.90 12.60
C THR A 68 13.13 16.52 13.55
N SER A 69 12.16 17.27 13.02
CA SER A 69 11.05 17.81 13.82
C SER A 69 10.18 16.72 14.46
N HIS A 70 10.28 15.48 14.00
CA HIS A 70 9.42 14.36 14.41
C HIS A 70 10.15 13.19 15.06
N ALA A 71 11.47 13.09 14.90
CA ALA A 71 12.23 11.95 15.41
C ALA A 71 13.67 12.34 15.78
N ALA A 72 14.23 11.66 16.78
CA ALA A 72 15.64 11.86 17.16
C ALA A 72 16.63 11.32 16.11
N SER A 73 16.19 10.35 15.30
CA SER A 73 16.95 9.75 14.21
C SER A 73 15.99 9.00 13.28
N ASN A 74 16.38 8.81 12.02
CA ASN A 74 15.58 8.11 11.02
C ASN A 74 16.35 6.91 10.46
N ILE A 75 15.67 5.78 10.29
CA ILE A 75 16.20 4.59 9.63
C ILE A 75 15.35 4.31 8.40
N ILE A 76 15.99 4.27 7.23
CA ILE A 76 15.33 4.02 5.96
C ILE A 76 15.77 2.65 5.45
N PHE A 77 14.82 1.79 5.15
CA PHE A 77 15.08 0.53 4.48
C PHE A 77 14.63 0.61 3.03
N LYS A 78 15.53 0.29 2.10
CA LYS A 78 15.26 0.23 0.67
C LYS A 78 15.32 -1.23 0.24
N PHE A 79 14.22 -1.75 -0.31
CA PHE A 79 14.11 -3.15 -0.74
C PHE A 79 13.64 -3.22 -2.18
N HIS A 80 14.19 -4.14 -2.95
CA HIS A 80 13.59 -4.51 -4.23
C HIS A 80 12.30 -5.31 -4.01
N HIS A 81 11.24 -4.99 -4.76
CA HIS A 81 9.91 -5.56 -4.55
C HIS A 81 9.82 -7.08 -4.78
N SER A 82 10.81 -7.67 -5.45
CA SER A 82 10.92 -9.13 -5.57
C SER A 82 11.17 -9.84 -4.23
N LEU A 83 11.65 -9.13 -3.21
CA LEU A 83 11.92 -9.72 -1.89
C LEU A 83 10.64 -10.10 -1.14
N GLY A 84 9.58 -9.32 -1.32
CA GLY A 84 8.29 -9.56 -0.68
C GLY A 84 7.44 -8.30 -0.58
N ASP A 85 6.19 -8.51 -0.22
CA ASP A 85 5.22 -7.45 -0.01
C ASP A 85 5.35 -6.83 1.39
N GLY A 86 4.56 -5.80 1.68
CA GLY A 86 4.59 -5.12 2.97
C GLY A 86 4.37 -6.07 4.16
N PHE A 87 3.57 -7.12 4.02
CA PHE A 87 3.36 -8.10 5.08
C PHE A 87 4.64 -8.94 5.32
N SER A 88 5.25 -9.45 4.26
CA SER A 88 6.49 -10.24 4.35
C SER A 88 7.65 -9.42 4.92
N LEU A 89 7.83 -8.19 4.43
CA LEU A 89 8.89 -7.29 4.88
C LEU A 89 8.72 -6.88 6.35
N MET A 90 7.49 -6.59 6.80
CA MET A 90 7.21 -6.35 8.21
C MET A 90 7.44 -7.62 9.05
N GLY A 91 7.08 -8.80 8.52
CA GLY A 91 7.40 -10.09 9.13
C GLY A 91 8.91 -10.27 9.36
N ALA A 92 9.73 -9.94 8.36
CA ALA A 92 11.19 -9.97 8.48
C ALA A 92 11.72 -8.97 9.51
N LEU A 93 11.29 -7.70 9.43
CA LEU A 93 11.70 -6.67 10.37
C LEU A 93 11.40 -7.09 11.81
N LEU A 94 10.17 -7.50 12.09
CA LEU A 94 9.73 -7.91 13.42
C LEU A 94 10.46 -9.19 13.89
N SER A 95 10.85 -10.09 12.98
CA SER A 95 11.66 -11.28 13.33
C SER A 95 13.08 -10.91 13.80
N CYS A 96 13.58 -9.73 13.44
CA CYS A 96 14.86 -9.22 13.90
C CYS A 96 14.77 -8.45 15.23
N LEU A 97 13.56 -8.12 15.69
CA LEU A 97 13.35 -7.35 16.91
C LEU A 97 13.14 -8.25 18.12
N LYS A 98 13.58 -7.76 19.28
CA LYS A 98 13.32 -8.37 20.59
C LYS A 98 12.60 -7.37 21.47
N ARG A 99 11.89 -7.87 22.46
CA ARG A 99 11.27 -7.07 23.51
C ARG A 99 12.34 -6.27 24.26
N ALA A 100 12.08 -4.98 24.47
CA ALA A 100 12.98 -4.10 25.20
C ALA A 100 13.02 -4.42 26.71
N ASP A 101 11.90 -4.88 27.26
CA ASP A 101 11.74 -5.24 28.67
C ASP A 101 12.27 -6.64 29.00
N ASN A 102 12.03 -7.62 28.12
CA ASN A 102 12.59 -8.96 28.26
C ASN A 102 12.87 -9.62 26.90
N PRO A 103 14.15 -9.64 26.44
CA PRO A 103 14.53 -10.21 25.15
C PRO A 103 14.31 -11.72 24.99
N SER A 104 14.06 -12.46 26.07
CA SER A 104 13.76 -13.90 26.01
C SER A 104 12.30 -14.19 25.69
N LEU A 105 11.42 -13.18 25.78
CA LEU A 105 10.00 -13.32 25.48
C LEU A 105 9.71 -12.95 24.03
N PRO A 106 8.75 -13.62 23.37
CA PRO A 106 8.33 -13.26 22.03
C PRO A 106 7.68 -11.88 22.00
N LEU A 107 7.73 -11.22 20.85
CA LEU A 107 7.00 -9.98 20.61
C LEU A 107 5.50 -10.20 20.87
N THR A 108 4.88 -9.25 21.56
CA THR A 108 3.45 -9.28 21.86
C THR A 108 2.74 -8.32 20.93
N PHE A 109 1.73 -8.80 20.21
CA PHE A 109 0.89 -7.98 19.34
C PHE A 109 -0.52 -7.90 19.91
N PRO A 110 -1.23 -6.77 19.74
CA PRO A 110 -2.63 -6.68 20.15
C PRO A 110 -3.46 -7.74 19.41
N SER A 111 -4.27 -8.50 20.15
CA SER A 111 -5.14 -9.51 19.57
C SER A 111 -6.19 -8.83 18.69
N VAL A 112 -6.19 -9.13 17.40
CA VAL A 112 -7.31 -8.76 16.53
C VAL A 112 -8.43 -9.76 16.79
N GLN A 113 -9.43 -9.37 17.58
CA GLN A 113 -10.69 -10.10 17.60
C GLN A 113 -11.31 -9.95 16.21
N LEU A 114 -11.21 -10.97 15.37
CA LEU A 114 -12.10 -11.06 14.21
C LEU A 114 -13.51 -11.12 14.79
N HIS A 115 -14.29 -10.05 14.57
CA HIS A 115 -15.74 -10.13 14.67
C HIS A 115 -16.20 -11.10 13.58
N THR A 116 -16.15 -12.40 13.89
CA THR A 116 -16.95 -13.38 13.17
C THR A 116 -18.38 -13.03 13.51
N ASN A 117 -19.04 -12.33 12.60
CA ASN A 117 -20.45 -12.03 12.75
C ASN A 117 -21.20 -13.34 12.53
N LYS A 118 -21.23 -14.20 13.57
CA LYS A 118 -22.04 -15.41 13.64
C LYS A 118 -23.50 -15.01 13.83
N ASN A 119 -24.04 -14.23 12.89
CA ASN A 119 -25.48 -14.07 12.78
C ASN A 119 -26.03 -15.30 12.07
N GLY A 120 -26.26 -16.35 12.85
CA GLY A 120 -27.16 -17.43 12.49
C GLY A 120 -28.55 -16.83 12.28
N ARG A 121 -28.88 -16.50 11.03
CA ARG A 121 -30.23 -16.12 10.64
C ARG A 121 -30.83 -17.27 9.84
N ASN A 122 -31.97 -17.77 10.29
CA ASN A 122 -32.80 -18.65 9.48
C ASN A 122 -33.15 -17.94 8.16
N PHE A 123 -32.72 -18.51 7.04
CA PHE A 123 -32.80 -17.90 5.71
C PHE A 123 -33.65 -18.74 4.75
N SER A 124 -34.67 -18.10 4.15
CA SER A 124 -35.48 -18.63 3.06
C SER A 124 -34.66 -18.86 1.77
N MET A 125 -34.79 -20.03 1.15
CA MET A 125 -33.99 -20.50 0.00
C MET A 125 -34.06 -19.58 -1.23
N PHE A 126 -35.24 -19.04 -1.56
CA PHE A 126 -35.43 -18.28 -2.80
C PHE A 126 -34.69 -16.93 -2.78
N ARG A 127 -34.62 -16.29 -1.60
CA ARG A 127 -33.87 -15.04 -1.40
C ARG A 127 -32.35 -15.26 -1.44
N ASN A 128 -31.87 -16.49 -1.19
CA ASN A 128 -30.46 -16.83 -1.25
C ASN A 128 -29.95 -16.95 -2.69
N VAL A 129 -30.72 -17.56 -3.59
CA VAL A 129 -30.30 -17.73 -4.99
C VAL A 129 -30.12 -16.37 -5.69
N LEU A 130 -31.09 -15.47 -5.52
CA LEU A 130 -31.00 -14.11 -6.07
C LEU A 130 -29.82 -13.32 -5.48
N ARG A 131 -29.55 -13.49 -4.18
CA ARG A 131 -28.39 -12.86 -3.53
C ARG A 131 -27.07 -13.42 -4.06
N ILE A 132 -26.94 -14.74 -4.18
CA ILE A 132 -25.75 -15.39 -4.74
C ILE A 132 -25.54 -14.95 -6.18
N PHE A 133 -26.59 -14.97 -7.01
CA PHE A 133 -26.51 -14.51 -8.39
C PHE A 133 -26.12 -13.04 -8.49
N SER A 134 -26.71 -12.16 -7.66
CA SER A 134 -26.32 -10.75 -7.61
C SER A 134 -24.87 -10.56 -7.17
N LEU A 135 -24.37 -11.39 -6.23
CA LEU A 135 -22.99 -11.34 -5.75
C LEU A 135 -22.00 -11.78 -6.84
N VAL A 136 -22.33 -12.83 -7.58
CA VAL A 136 -21.55 -13.32 -8.73
C VAL A 136 -21.58 -12.31 -9.87
N SER A 137 -22.75 -11.79 -10.22
CA SER A 137 -22.91 -10.78 -11.28
C SER A 137 -22.14 -9.50 -10.96
N ASN A 138 -22.27 -8.98 -9.73
CA ASN A 138 -21.49 -7.83 -9.27
C ASN A 138 -19.98 -8.11 -9.28
N THR A 139 -19.57 -9.32 -8.90
CA THR A 139 -18.17 -9.74 -8.94
C THR A 139 -17.60 -9.74 -10.36
N VAL A 140 -18.30 -10.36 -11.31
CA VAL A 140 -17.89 -10.43 -12.71
C VAL A 140 -17.87 -9.04 -13.32
N SER A 141 -18.91 -8.23 -13.06
CA SER A 141 -18.99 -6.85 -13.53
C SER A 141 -17.84 -5.99 -12.99
N ASP A 142 -17.56 -6.05 -11.68
CA ASP A 142 -16.47 -5.30 -11.05
C ASP A 142 -15.10 -5.73 -11.58
N PHE A 143 -14.89 -7.05 -11.80
CA PHE A 143 -13.66 -7.58 -12.39
C PHE A 143 -13.48 -7.12 -13.83
N CYS A 144 -14.48 -7.33 -14.70
CA CYS A 144 -14.45 -6.91 -16.09
C CYS A 144 -14.26 -5.40 -16.22
N SER A 145 -14.98 -4.61 -15.42
CA SER A 145 -14.82 -3.16 -15.35
C SER A 145 -13.39 -2.77 -14.94
N SER A 146 -12.80 -3.47 -13.96
CA SER A 146 -11.43 -3.21 -13.53
C SER A 146 -10.40 -3.56 -14.61
N VAL A 147 -10.61 -4.65 -15.37
CA VAL A 147 -9.78 -5.02 -16.52
C VAL A 147 -9.88 -3.95 -17.60
N VAL A 148 -11.10 -3.61 -18.03
CA VAL A 148 -11.34 -2.56 -19.05
C VAL A 148 -10.75 -1.23 -18.62
N LYS A 149 -10.90 -0.84 -17.34
CA LYS A 149 -10.32 0.39 -16.81
C LYS A 149 -8.80 0.38 -16.82
N SER A 150 -8.17 -0.78 -16.61
CA SER A 150 -6.71 -0.90 -16.59
C SER A 150 -6.10 -0.95 -17.99
N SER A 151 -6.87 -1.35 -19.02
CA SER A 151 -6.33 -1.60 -20.37
C SER A 151 -6.83 -0.66 -21.46
N LEU A 152 -8.07 -0.16 -21.38
CA LEU A 152 -8.74 0.53 -22.49
C LEU A 152 -9.24 1.94 -22.13
N VAL A 153 -9.47 2.23 -20.85
CA VAL A 153 -10.10 3.50 -20.43
C VAL A 153 -9.12 4.34 -19.64
N GLU A 154 -8.57 5.35 -20.30
CA GLU A 154 -7.73 6.33 -19.65
C GLU A 154 -8.52 7.25 -18.72
N ASP A 155 -7.87 7.73 -17.66
CA ASP A 155 -8.36 8.86 -16.88
C ASP A 155 -8.07 10.18 -17.61
N ASP A 156 -8.85 11.20 -17.26
CA ASP A 156 -8.69 12.54 -17.82
C ASP A 156 -7.30 13.10 -17.50
N LYS A 157 -6.80 13.97 -18.38
CA LYS A 157 -5.59 14.75 -18.09
C LYS A 157 -5.89 15.75 -16.99
N THR A 158 -5.10 15.70 -15.93
CA THR A 158 -5.31 16.47 -14.70
C THR A 158 -3.96 16.82 -14.06
N PRO A 159 -3.91 17.72 -13.06
CA PRO A 159 -2.66 18.00 -12.34
C PRO A 159 -1.98 16.78 -11.71
N ILE A 160 -2.71 15.68 -11.51
CA ILE A 160 -2.20 14.40 -10.98
C ILE A 160 -1.93 13.34 -12.08
N ARG A 161 -2.24 13.65 -13.34
CA ARG A 161 -2.01 12.78 -14.52
C ARG A 161 -1.70 13.64 -15.75
N SER A 162 -0.42 13.73 -16.10
CA SER A 162 0.04 14.50 -17.26
C SER A 162 -0.34 13.88 -18.62
N GLY A 163 -0.50 12.55 -18.67
CA GLY A 163 -0.92 11.82 -19.87
C GLY A 163 0.16 11.67 -20.95
N HIS A 164 1.44 11.90 -20.62
CA HIS A 164 2.57 11.54 -21.48
C HIS A 164 3.30 10.29 -20.92
N SER A 165 4.00 9.56 -21.78
CA SER A 165 4.84 8.44 -21.39
C SER A 165 6.13 8.91 -20.69
N GLY A 166 6.79 8.00 -19.96
CA GLY A 166 8.08 8.26 -19.34
C GLY A 166 8.04 9.10 -18.06
N VAL A 167 6.85 9.31 -17.48
CA VAL A 167 6.68 9.97 -16.17
C VAL A 167 7.45 9.24 -15.07
N GLU A 168 7.61 7.93 -15.21
CA GLU A 168 8.32 7.04 -14.29
C GLU A 168 9.84 7.30 -14.23
N PHE A 169 10.39 8.05 -15.20
CA PHE A 169 11.81 8.42 -15.24
C PHE A 169 12.07 9.87 -14.85
N LEU A 170 11.02 10.63 -14.55
CA LEU A 170 11.16 12.03 -14.14
C LEU A 170 11.66 12.14 -12.69
N PRO A 171 12.36 13.22 -12.33
CA PRO A 171 12.77 13.48 -10.95
C PRO A 171 11.56 13.43 -10.00
N VAL A 172 11.71 12.68 -8.91
CA VAL A 172 10.72 12.57 -7.85
C VAL A 172 11.11 13.49 -6.70
N SER A 173 10.12 14.20 -6.16
CA SER A 173 10.23 14.90 -4.88
C SER A 173 9.32 14.21 -3.86
N ILE A 174 9.89 13.88 -2.71
CA ILE A 174 9.20 13.29 -1.57
C ILE A 174 9.11 14.34 -0.48
N ALA A 175 7.89 14.56 0.01
CA ALA A 175 7.63 15.40 1.16
C ALA A 175 6.92 14.59 2.24
N THR A 176 7.25 14.86 3.50
CA THR A 176 6.68 14.14 4.65
C THR A 176 5.67 15.01 5.40
N MET A 177 4.51 14.45 5.74
CA MET A 177 3.50 15.11 6.58
C MET A 177 3.06 14.20 7.72
N THR A 178 2.87 14.79 8.91
CA THR A 178 2.48 14.06 10.12
C THR A 178 1.04 14.35 10.50
N PHE A 179 0.28 13.29 10.78
CA PHE A 179 -1.11 13.37 11.25
C PHE A 179 -1.26 12.65 12.59
N SER A 180 -2.05 13.23 13.50
CA SER A 180 -2.33 12.61 14.81
C SER A 180 -3.24 11.39 14.64
N ILE A 181 -2.75 10.23 15.07
CA ILE A 181 -3.54 8.99 15.08
C ILE A 181 -4.76 9.09 15.99
N ASP A 182 -4.66 9.81 17.12
CA ASP A 182 -5.77 9.98 18.06
C ASP A 182 -6.93 10.73 17.42
N ARG A 183 -6.64 11.79 16.64
CA ARG A 183 -7.67 12.52 15.89
C ARG A 183 -8.34 11.63 14.86
N ILE A 184 -7.57 10.83 14.13
CA ILE A 184 -8.12 9.87 13.15
C ILE A 184 -8.99 8.82 13.85
N GLN A 185 -8.59 8.33 15.03
CA GLN A 185 -9.37 7.40 15.84
C GLN A 185 -10.68 8.02 16.35
N GLN A 186 -10.66 9.30 16.75
CA GLN A 186 -11.88 10.01 17.15
C GLN A 186 -12.87 10.15 15.98
N ILE A 187 -12.39 10.53 14.79
CA ILE A 187 -13.22 10.62 13.58
C ILE A 187 -13.81 9.24 13.25
N LYS A 188 -12.97 8.20 13.24
CA LYS A 188 -13.38 6.81 13.05
C LYS A 188 -14.53 6.44 14.00
N ALA A 189 -14.37 6.70 15.28
CA ALA A 189 -15.35 6.36 16.31
C ALA A 189 -16.68 7.11 16.11
N LYS A 190 -16.63 8.43 15.83
CA LYS A 190 -17.82 9.25 15.61
C LYS A 190 -18.59 8.86 14.35
N LEU A 191 -17.90 8.47 13.28
CA LEU A 191 -18.55 8.09 12.02
C LEU A 191 -18.89 6.59 11.94
N GLY A 192 -18.44 5.78 12.90
CA GLY A 192 -18.62 4.32 12.89
C GLY A 192 -17.95 3.62 11.71
N VAL A 193 -16.84 4.17 11.20
CA VAL A 193 -16.05 3.68 10.03
C VAL A 193 -14.74 3.02 10.46
N THR A 194 -13.86 2.66 9.53
CA THR A 194 -12.49 2.17 9.81
C THR A 194 -11.44 3.28 9.69
N LEU A 195 -10.22 3.06 10.23
CA LEU A 195 -9.11 4.02 10.08
C LEU A 195 -8.78 4.27 8.60
N ASN A 196 -8.75 3.20 7.79
CA ASN A 196 -8.47 3.29 6.37
C ASN A 196 -9.52 4.11 5.63
N ASP A 197 -10.81 4.00 6.01
CA ASP A 197 -11.87 4.81 5.39
C ASP A 197 -11.62 6.31 5.62
N VAL A 198 -11.22 6.70 6.84
CA VAL A 198 -10.91 8.09 7.19
C VAL A 198 -9.69 8.60 6.41
N ILE A 199 -8.60 7.83 6.39
CA ILE A 199 -7.36 8.20 5.70
C ILE A 199 -7.60 8.30 4.19
N THR A 200 -8.28 7.31 3.60
CA THR A 200 -8.61 7.34 2.17
C THR A 200 -9.52 8.50 1.81
N GLY A 201 -10.54 8.79 2.62
CA GLY A 201 -11.41 9.96 2.43
C GLY A 201 -10.63 11.28 2.46
N ALA A 202 -9.72 11.43 3.44
CA ALA A 202 -8.86 12.62 3.53
C ALA A 202 -7.93 12.77 2.32
N ILE A 203 -7.31 11.67 1.85
CA ILE A 203 -6.48 11.68 0.63
C ILE A 203 -7.32 12.06 -0.60
N PHE A 204 -8.52 11.50 -0.75
CA PHE A 204 -9.40 11.83 -1.88
C PHE A 204 -9.80 13.30 -1.88
N LEU A 205 -10.24 13.83 -0.74
CA LEU A 205 -10.58 15.25 -0.62
C LEU A 205 -9.38 16.14 -0.91
N GLY A 206 -8.22 15.86 -0.29
CA GLY A 206 -6.99 16.63 -0.52
C GLY A 206 -6.56 16.64 -1.98
N THR A 207 -6.63 15.48 -2.65
CA THR A 207 -6.37 15.36 -4.09
C THR A 207 -7.33 16.20 -4.91
N ARG A 208 -8.64 16.17 -4.60
CA ARG A 208 -9.63 16.97 -5.33
C ARG A 208 -9.44 18.47 -5.14
N MET A 209 -9.13 18.90 -3.91
CA MET A 209 -8.82 20.30 -3.60
C MET A 209 -7.56 20.75 -4.35
N TYR A 210 -6.51 19.93 -4.38
CA TYR A 210 -5.29 20.22 -5.12
C TYR A 210 -5.55 20.37 -6.63
N MET A 211 -6.30 19.42 -7.21
CA MET A 211 -6.69 19.48 -8.62
C MET A 211 -7.44 20.77 -8.93
N GLU A 212 -8.50 21.07 -8.17
CA GLU A 212 -9.33 22.27 -8.40
C GLU A 212 -8.53 23.57 -8.25
N THR A 213 -7.65 23.63 -7.25
CA THR A 213 -6.80 24.81 -7.00
C THR A 213 -5.76 25.01 -8.11
N THR A 214 -5.20 23.92 -8.63
CA THR A 214 -4.12 23.96 -9.64
C THR A 214 -4.67 24.18 -11.04
N SER A 215 -5.84 23.61 -11.33
CA SER A 215 -6.53 23.75 -12.61
C SER A 215 -8.03 23.74 -12.34
N GLN A 216 -8.65 24.92 -12.42
CA GLN A 216 -10.08 25.10 -12.18
C GLN A 216 -10.92 24.14 -13.02
N GLY A 217 -11.94 23.53 -12.40
CA GLY A 217 -12.81 22.51 -12.98
C GLY A 217 -12.24 21.09 -12.93
N SER A 218 -10.94 20.90 -12.70
CA SER A 218 -10.33 19.56 -12.69
C SER A 218 -10.64 18.75 -11.43
N GLY A 219 -11.16 19.37 -10.36
CA GLY A 219 -11.66 18.65 -9.17
C GLY A 219 -12.82 17.70 -9.47
N ASN A 220 -13.44 17.82 -10.65
CA ASN A 220 -14.54 16.97 -11.11
C ASN A 220 -14.17 16.00 -12.24
N ALA A 221 -12.91 16.00 -12.67
CA ALA A 221 -12.39 15.11 -13.71
C ALA A 221 -12.40 13.64 -13.27
N CYS A 222 -12.53 12.74 -14.24
CA CYS A 222 -12.45 11.31 -14.04
C CYS A 222 -11.03 10.93 -13.61
N SER A 223 -10.91 10.41 -12.39
CA SER A 223 -9.63 10.02 -11.79
C SER A 223 -9.82 8.77 -10.96
N THR A 224 -8.87 7.86 -11.05
CA THR A 224 -8.91 6.55 -10.42
C THR A 224 -7.71 6.39 -9.50
N SER A 225 -7.98 6.03 -8.24
CA SER A 225 -6.97 5.64 -7.27
C SER A 225 -6.74 4.14 -7.32
N LEU A 226 -5.49 3.71 -7.11
CA LEU A 226 -5.14 2.30 -6.95
C LEU A 226 -4.97 2.00 -5.46
N VAL A 227 -5.80 1.12 -4.90
CA VAL A 227 -5.72 0.69 -3.50
C VAL A 227 -5.21 -0.72 -3.41
N LEU A 228 -4.09 -0.90 -2.68
CA LEU A 228 -3.47 -2.20 -2.45
C LEU A 228 -4.16 -2.93 -1.29
N LEU A 229 -4.38 -4.23 -1.48
CA LEU A 229 -4.97 -5.13 -0.49
C LEU A 229 -4.05 -6.33 -0.25
N ASN A 230 -3.87 -6.70 1.01
CA ASN A 230 -3.30 -7.99 1.35
C ASN A 230 -4.32 -9.09 1.03
N THR A 231 -3.91 -10.12 0.29
CA THR A 231 -4.79 -11.26 -0.08
C THR A 231 -4.76 -12.39 0.94
N ARG A 232 -3.88 -12.32 1.93
CA ARG A 232 -3.85 -13.25 3.06
C ARG A 232 -5.06 -13.01 3.96
N MET A 233 -5.89 -14.04 4.14
CA MET A 233 -7.20 -13.93 4.81
C MET A 233 -7.13 -13.88 6.35
N TYR A 234 -6.01 -14.29 6.95
CA TYR A 234 -5.86 -14.42 8.40
C TYR A 234 -5.04 -13.26 8.97
N GLY A 235 -5.53 -12.71 10.08
CA GLY A 235 -4.85 -11.65 10.83
C GLY A 235 -3.87 -12.24 11.84
N GLY A 236 -2.64 -11.72 11.87
CA GLY A 236 -1.63 -12.10 12.84
C GLY A 236 -0.22 -11.91 12.30
N TYR A 237 0.74 -11.75 13.21
CA TYR A 237 2.16 -11.82 12.88
C TYR A 237 2.58 -13.29 12.73
N LYS A 238 3.45 -13.55 11.75
CA LYS A 238 4.18 -14.81 11.59
C LYS A 238 5.65 -14.51 11.38
N SER A 239 6.50 -15.28 12.03
CA SER A 239 7.95 -15.19 11.83
C SER A 239 8.36 -15.69 10.45
N VAL A 240 9.50 -15.23 9.94
CA VAL A 240 10.02 -15.70 8.63
C VAL A 240 10.14 -17.23 8.59
N GLN A 241 10.56 -17.85 9.69
CA GLN A 241 10.69 -19.30 9.78
C GLN A 241 9.34 -20.03 9.62
N GLU A 242 8.25 -19.46 10.14
CA GLU A 242 6.91 -20.01 9.95
C GLU A 242 6.39 -19.80 8.53
N MET A 243 6.67 -18.63 7.94
CA MET A 243 6.25 -18.28 6.58
C MET A 243 6.95 -19.11 5.49
N LEU A 244 8.11 -19.69 5.80
CA LEU A 244 8.90 -20.53 4.89
C LEU A 244 8.60 -22.03 5.00
N LYS A 245 7.74 -22.45 5.94
CA LYS A 245 7.33 -23.86 6.05
C LYS A 245 6.54 -24.30 4.81
N PRO A 246 6.64 -25.57 4.39
CA PRO A 246 5.69 -26.15 3.44
C PRO A 246 4.26 -25.92 3.95
N ASP A 247 3.36 -25.53 3.04
CA ASP A 247 1.93 -25.29 3.32
C ASP A 247 1.66 -24.23 4.41
N ALA A 248 2.58 -23.28 4.60
CA ALA A 248 2.38 -22.17 5.53
C ALA A 248 1.07 -21.41 5.24
N GLU A 249 0.27 -21.18 6.28
CA GLU A 249 -0.99 -20.42 6.17
C GLU A 249 -0.78 -18.98 5.65
N LEU A 250 0.38 -18.39 5.98
CA LEU A 250 0.80 -17.05 5.58
C LEU A 250 2.19 -17.15 4.90
N PRO A 251 2.27 -17.56 3.63
CA PRO A 251 3.53 -17.82 2.97
C PRO A 251 4.33 -16.53 2.70
N TRP A 252 5.66 -16.67 2.69
CA TRP A 252 6.60 -15.61 2.32
C TRP A 252 6.44 -15.22 0.84
N GLY A 253 6.55 -13.92 0.54
CA GLY A 253 6.57 -13.39 -0.82
C GLY A 253 5.40 -12.46 -1.12
N ASN A 254 5.17 -12.18 -2.41
CA ASN A 254 4.17 -11.21 -2.84
C ASN A 254 2.76 -11.80 -2.89
N HIS A 255 1.90 -11.41 -1.93
CA HIS A 255 0.50 -11.79 -1.88
C HIS A 255 -0.37 -10.56 -1.64
N PHE A 256 -0.51 -9.77 -2.70
CA PHE A 256 -1.37 -8.59 -2.71
C PHE A 256 -2.23 -8.56 -3.97
N ALA A 257 -3.26 -7.74 -3.92
CA ALA A 257 -4.11 -7.39 -5.05
C ALA A 257 -4.24 -5.86 -5.08
N PHE A 258 -4.70 -5.34 -6.20
CA PHE A 258 -5.11 -3.94 -6.29
C PHE A 258 -6.58 -3.80 -6.63
N LEU A 259 -7.16 -2.70 -6.17
CA LEU A 259 -8.48 -2.24 -6.53
C LEU A 259 -8.38 -0.89 -7.20
N ASN A 260 -8.96 -0.79 -8.40
CA ASN A 260 -9.20 0.50 -9.04
C ASN A 260 -10.40 1.16 -8.36
N ILE A 261 -10.22 2.31 -7.73
CA ILE A 261 -11.27 3.02 -7.00
C ILE A 261 -11.46 4.39 -7.64
N PRO A 262 -12.63 4.67 -8.25
CA PRO A 262 -12.90 6.01 -8.75
C PRO A 262 -12.88 6.99 -7.57
N ILE A 263 -12.12 8.07 -7.71
CA ILE A 263 -12.07 9.12 -6.70
C ILE A 263 -13.39 9.90 -6.80
N PRO A 264 -14.17 10.05 -5.71
CA PRO A 264 -15.40 10.85 -5.73
C PRO A 264 -15.14 12.27 -6.26
N LYS A 265 -16.10 12.86 -6.98
CA LYS A 265 -15.94 14.20 -7.56
C LYS A 265 -16.11 15.26 -6.47
N LEU A 266 -15.48 16.42 -6.64
CA LEU A 266 -15.55 17.49 -5.65
C LEU A 266 -16.98 18.05 -5.48
N ARG A 267 -17.69 18.27 -6.60
CA ARG A 267 -19.06 18.78 -6.60
C ARG A 267 -20.03 17.94 -5.76
N ASP A 268 -19.83 16.61 -5.74
CA ASP A 268 -20.69 15.68 -5.02
C ASP A 268 -20.62 15.96 -3.49
N ALA A 269 -19.50 16.52 -3.01
CA ALA A 269 -19.34 16.94 -1.61
C ALA A 269 -19.67 18.43 -1.38
N GLU A 270 -19.49 19.29 -2.38
CA GLU A 270 -19.86 20.72 -2.31
C GLU A 270 -21.37 20.93 -2.30
N GLU A 271 -22.13 20.13 -3.05
CA GLU A 271 -23.60 20.13 -3.03
C GLU A 271 -24.15 19.83 -1.63
N GLU A 272 -23.49 18.94 -0.89
CA GLU A 272 -23.85 18.57 0.48
C GLU A 272 -23.14 19.45 1.55
N LYS A 273 -22.18 20.29 1.14
CA LYS A 273 -21.30 21.10 2.02
C LYS A 273 -20.63 20.29 3.14
N ASP A 274 -20.37 19.01 2.90
CA ASP A 274 -19.87 18.09 3.92
C ASP A 274 -18.61 17.34 3.45
N PRO A 275 -17.40 17.70 3.94
CA PRO A 275 -16.17 17.01 3.57
C PRO A 275 -16.13 15.55 4.02
N LEU A 276 -16.99 15.15 4.98
CA LEU A 276 -17.07 13.78 5.46
C LEU A 276 -17.68 12.83 4.43
N GLN A 277 -18.35 13.35 3.40
CA GLN A 277 -18.85 12.54 2.30
C GLN A 277 -17.77 11.76 1.58
N PHE A 278 -16.54 12.30 1.51
CA PHE A 278 -15.41 11.54 0.97
C PHE A 278 -15.11 10.28 1.77
N VAL A 279 -15.26 10.31 3.09
CA VAL A 279 -15.08 9.14 3.98
C VAL A 279 -16.18 8.12 3.73
N PHE A 280 -17.43 8.56 3.65
CA PHE A 280 -18.57 7.66 3.41
C PHE A 280 -18.53 7.05 2.00
N ASN A 281 -18.21 7.83 0.99
CA ASN A 281 -18.06 7.38 -0.39
C ASN A 281 -16.89 6.40 -0.53
N ALA A 282 -15.73 6.71 0.06
CA ALA A 282 -14.59 5.79 0.10
C ALA A 282 -15.00 4.44 0.73
N ARG A 283 -15.62 4.48 1.91
CA ARG A 283 -16.12 3.27 2.58
C ARG A 283 -17.09 2.49 1.70
N LYS A 284 -18.09 3.15 1.11
CA LYS A 284 -19.13 2.51 0.28
C LYS A 284 -18.51 1.79 -0.91
N ILE A 285 -17.60 2.44 -1.63
CA ILE A 285 -16.92 1.87 -2.81
C ILE A 285 -15.99 0.72 -2.40
N ILE A 286 -15.17 0.92 -1.36
CA ILE A 286 -14.23 -0.10 -0.87
C ILE A 286 -14.98 -1.33 -0.35
N GLN A 287 -16.01 -1.15 0.47
CA GLN A 287 -16.79 -2.26 1.02
C GLN A 287 -17.47 -3.07 -0.09
N ARG A 288 -18.05 -2.39 -1.09
CA ARG A 288 -18.60 -3.04 -2.27
C ARG A 288 -17.53 -3.89 -2.97
N LYS A 289 -16.38 -3.31 -3.32
CA LYS A 289 -15.30 -4.01 -4.03
C LYS A 289 -14.61 -5.11 -3.21
N ARG A 290 -14.58 -5.01 -1.88
CA ARG A 290 -14.08 -6.07 -0.99
C ARG A 290 -15.08 -7.21 -0.81
N SER A 291 -16.39 -6.91 -0.88
CA SER A 291 -17.45 -7.92 -0.73
C SER A 291 -17.62 -8.82 -1.96
N THR A 292 -17.04 -8.42 -3.09
CA THR A 292 -16.99 -9.24 -4.30
C THR A 292 -15.77 -10.15 -4.29
N PHE A 293 -15.85 -11.34 -4.92
CA PHE A 293 -14.67 -12.18 -5.16
C PHE A 293 -13.70 -11.56 -6.17
N GLY A 294 -13.96 -10.32 -6.63
CA GLY A 294 -13.18 -9.59 -7.62
C GLY A 294 -11.73 -9.42 -7.17
N VAL A 295 -11.49 -9.21 -5.88
CA VAL A 295 -10.12 -9.13 -5.32
C VAL A 295 -9.32 -10.40 -5.61
N TYR A 296 -9.93 -11.58 -5.43
CA TYR A 296 -9.27 -12.87 -5.68
C TYR A 296 -9.08 -13.12 -7.18
N LEU A 297 -10.04 -12.73 -8.01
CA LEU A 297 -9.91 -12.81 -9.46
C LEU A 297 -8.80 -11.89 -9.98
N THR A 298 -8.69 -10.67 -9.46
CA THR A 298 -7.59 -9.74 -9.77
C THR A 298 -6.25 -10.29 -9.30
N ALA A 299 -6.18 -10.86 -8.10
CA ALA A 299 -4.97 -11.53 -7.61
C ALA A 299 -4.54 -12.69 -8.52
N LYS A 300 -5.50 -13.53 -8.95
CA LYS A 300 -5.24 -14.62 -9.89
C LYS A 300 -4.83 -14.12 -11.26
N TYR A 301 -5.47 -13.07 -11.75
CA TYR A 301 -5.08 -12.40 -12.99
C TYR A 301 -3.63 -11.92 -12.92
N LEU A 302 -3.22 -11.29 -11.82
CA LEU A 302 -1.83 -10.84 -11.64
C LEU A 302 -0.84 -11.99 -11.63
N GLN A 303 -1.15 -13.08 -10.93
CA GLN A 303 -0.33 -14.31 -10.95
C GLN A 303 -0.20 -14.88 -12.37
N LEU A 304 -1.29 -14.86 -13.16
CA LEU A 304 -1.26 -15.31 -14.56
C LEU A 304 -0.43 -14.37 -15.43
N VAL A 305 -0.59 -13.05 -15.28
CA VAL A 305 0.21 -12.06 -16.02
C VAL A 305 1.69 -12.23 -15.69
N GLU A 306 2.05 -12.41 -14.43
CA GLU A 306 3.42 -12.69 -13.99
C GLU A 306 3.95 -13.98 -14.61
N LYS A 307 3.15 -15.05 -14.63
CA LYS A 307 3.52 -16.35 -15.23
C LYS A 307 3.75 -16.26 -16.74
N PHE A 308 2.95 -15.49 -17.47
CA PHE A 308 2.99 -15.44 -18.94
C PHE A 308 3.88 -14.32 -19.50
N ARG A 309 3.98 -13.17 -18.81
CA ARG A 309 4.82 -12.04 -19.25
C ARG A 309 6.18 -11.98 -18.54
N GLY A 310 6.39 -12.84 -17.55
CA GLY A 310 7.53 -12.80 -16.64
C GLY A 310 7.39 -11.67 -15.61
N SER A 311 8.18 -11.74 -14.55
CA SER A 311 8.37 -10.63 -13.61
C SER A 311 9.20 -9.54 -14.28
N LYS A 312 8.57 -8.68 -15.09
CA LYS A 312 9.21 -7.45 -15.56
C LYS A 312 9.28 -6.51 -14.37
N ALA A 313 10.52 -6.20 -13.97
CA ALA A 313 10.82 -5.20 -12.94
C ALA A 313 10.46 -3.81 -13.45
#